data_AF-A0A2A4VXJ4-F1
#
_entry.id   AF-A0A2A4VXJ4-F1
#
_cell.length_a   1.000
_cell.length_b   1.000
_cell.length_c   1.000
_cell.angle_alpha   90.00
_cell.angle_beta   90.00
_cell.angle_gamma   90.00
#
_symmetry.space_group_name_H-M   'P 1'
#
loop_
_entity.id
_entity.type
_entity.pdbx_description
1 polymer ?
#
loop_
_entity_poly.entity_id
_entity_poly.type
_entity_poly.pdbx_seq_one_letter_code
_entity_poly.pdbx_strand_id
1 'polypeptide(L)'
;MFRSLKIILIFLFTIVISNSALATDQTVREVFDFIKKNQAQVMSTIWQEDHLIWRAYMQNRACKNKEQAQRLYSIVPIDANKFVAAMSEAYQQAGGDQDVIDNGLLDDLSSFAYFAYTNGYIKGYIYRAHVYLKYYAEIKNEFCDLADVNASAELDQFYEKHQRKMSNETIKSLKLYKEYGSIYANYTFGQAAFHQLFRKNAPFIDAYVFAIILNKNDDAMSLLNYIQSIDVKIQYSVALLAEFAKQGKLKTRTDWALDAKAYDLYLGAYTRGFLSVYSQMKNNYPEINEKIENFMPKFLATSMEKLAQLQKDTTE
;
A
#
# COMPACT_ATOMS: atom_id res chain seq x y z
N MET A 1 -75.28 24.26 9.17
CA MET A 1 -74.96 22.96 8.54
C MET A 1 -73.63 23.11 7.81
N PHE A 2 -72.51 22.96 8.52
CA PHE A 2 -71.17 23.06 7.95
C PHE A 2 -70.76 21.69 7.42
N ARG A 3 -70.53 21.58 6.10
CA ARG A 3 -69.90 20.40 5.49
C ARG A 3 -68.60 20.82 4.81
N SER A 4 -67.53 20.68 5.58
CA SER A 4 -66.29 19.97 5.25
C SER A 4 -65.66 20.24 3.88
N LEU A 5 -64.81 21.25 3.81
CA LEU A 5 -63.72 21.32 2.85
C LEU A 5 -62.52 20.54 3.43
N LYS A 6 -62.23 19.35 2.90
CA LYS A 6 -60.94 18.65 3.08
C LYS A 6 -60.50 18.11 1.73
N ILE A 7 -59.90 18.97 0.91
CA ILE A 7 -59.05 18.54 -0.20
C ILE A 7 -57.73 18.12 0.45
N ILE A 8 -57.57 16.82 0.70
CA ILE A 8 -56.27 16.25 1.04
C ILE A 8 -55.54 16.10 -0.29
N LEU A 9 -54.70 17.09 -0.60
CA LEU A 9 -53.71 17.00 -1.67
C LEU A 9 -52.65 16.00 -1.20
N ILE A 10 -52.80 14.72 -1.53
CA ILE A 10 -51.73 13.73 -1.35
C ILE A 10 -50.68 14.08 -2.41
N PHE A 11 -49.66 14.83 -2.00
CA PHE A 11 -48.39 14.88 -2.70
C PHE A 11 -47.84 13.44 -2.71
N LEU A 12 -48.06 12.73 -3.81
CA LEU A 12 -47.28 11.56 -4.17
C LEU A 12 -45.86 12.05 -4.42
N PHE A 13 -45.08 12.17 -3.36
CA PHE A 13 -43.63 12.06 -3.43
C PHE A 13 -43.37 10.65 -3.96
N THR A 14 -43.28 10.52 -5.28
CA THR A 14 -42.46 9.49 -5.90
C THR A 14 -41.04 9.77 -5.45
N ILE A 15 -40.69 9.25 -4.28
CA ILE A 15 -39.31 8.93 -3.95
C ILE A 15 -38.94 7.92 -5.03
N VAL A 16 -38.32 8.41 -6.10
CA VAL A 16 -37.44 7.60 -6.92
C VAL A 16 -36.35 7.19 -5.94
N ILE A 17 -36.58 6.08 -5.24
CA ILE A 17 -35.53 5.31 -4.61
C ILE A 17 -34.78 4.80 -5.83
N SER A 18 -33.81 5.59 -6.31
CA SER A 18 -32.75 5.08 -7.14
C SER A 18 -32.23 3.87 -6.38
N ASN A 19 -32.51 2.67 -6.90
CA ASN A 19 -31.81 1.47 -6.49
C ASN A 19 -30.36 1.68 -6.92
N SER A 20 -29.60 2.50 -6.19
CA SER A 20 -28.16 2.36 -6.11
C SER A 20 -27.98 0.98 -5.48
N ALA A 21 -27.83 -0.03 -6.33
CA ALA A 21 -27.55 -1.38 -5.89
C ALA A 21 -26.34 -1.29 -4.96
N LEU A 22 -26.57 -1.50 -3.66
CA LEU A 22 -25.48 -1.60 -2.70
C LEU A 22 -24.57 -2.72 -3.22
N ALA A 23 -23.32 -2.36 -3.54
CA ALA A 23 -22.33 -3.32 -4.00
C ALA A 23 -22.30 -4.53 -3.05
N THR A 24 -22.46 -5.72 -3.60
CA THR A 24 -22.42 -6.94 -2.78
C THR A 24 -20.99 -7.22 -2.33
N ASP A 25 -20.81 -7.95 -1.23
CA ASP A 25 -19.48 -8.44 -0.80
C ASP A 25 -18.73 -9.14 -1.95
N GLN A 26 -19.46 -9.80 -2.85
CA GLN A 26 -18.92 -10.47 -4.03
C GLN A 26 -18.38 -9.46 -5.06
N THR A 27 -19.16 -8.42 -5.38
CA THR A 27 -18.75 -7.34 -6.29
C THR A 27 -17.48 -6.64 -5.79
N VAL A 28 -17.42 -6.32 -4.49
CA VAL A 28 -16.23 -5.71 -3.86
C VAL A 28 -15.02 -6.63 -4.00
N ARG A 29 -15.18 -7.94 -3.80
CA ARG A 29 -14.09 -8.91 -3.93
C ARG A 29 -13.57 -8.98 -5.36
N GLU A 30 -14.46 -9.07 -6.34
CA GLU A 30 -14.12 -9.17 -7.76
C GLU A 30 -13.37 -7.92 -8.26
N VAL A 31 -13.86 -6.72 -7.90
CA VAL A 31 -13.18 -5.47 -8.24
C VAL A 31 -11.81 -5.39 -7.58
N PHE A 32 -11.69 -5.80 -6.31
CA PHE A 32 -10.40 -5.82 -5.65
C PHE A 32 -9.43 -6.84 -6.28
N ASP A 33 -9.91 -8.03 -6.64
CA ASP A 33 -9.06 -9.06 -7.25
C ASP A 33 -8.60 -8.62 -8.64
N PHE A 34 -9.48 -7.92 -9.39
CA PHE A 34 -9.10 -7.22 -10.60
C PHE A 34 -8.00 -6.20 -10.32
N ILE A 35 -8.16 -5.35 -9.30
CA ILE A 35 -7.17 -4.35 -8.92
C ILE A 35 -5.83 -5.02 -8.59
N LYS A 36 -5.83 -6.02 -7.71
CA LYS A 36 -4.62 -6.76 -7.30
C LYS A 36 -3.90 -7.39 -8.49
N LYS A 37 -4.65 -7.93 -9.46
CA LYS A 37 -4.10 -8.53 -10.68
C LYS A 37 -3.42 -7.49 -11.59
N ASN A 38 -4.03 -6.32 -11.77
CA ASN A 38 -3.55 -5.31 -12.73
C ASN A 38 -2.63 -4.24 -12.10
N GLN A 39 -2.61 -4.15 -10.77
CA GLN A 39 -1.89 -3.11 -10.04
C GLN A 39 -0.42 -3.02 -10.42
N ALA A 40 0.30 -4.15 -10.54
CA ALA A 40 1.73 -4.10 -10.83
C ALA A 40 2.04 -3.44 -12.18
N GLN A 41 1.21 -3.71 -13.21
CA GLN A 41 1.34 -3.13 -14.53
C GLN A 41 1.01 -1.64 -14.52
N VAL A 42 -0.10 -1.27 -13.90
CA VAL A 42 -0.52 0.14 -13.81
C VAL A 42 0.45 0.97 -12.98
N MET A 43 0.90 0.45 -11.83
CA MET A 43 1.95 1.07 -11.00
C MET A 43 3.25 1.26 -11.79
N SER A 44 3.68 0.27 -12.58
CA SER A 44 4.90 0.41 -13.38
C SER A 44 4.80 1.55 -14.37
N THR A 45 3.64 1.73 -15.01
CA THR A 45 3.43 2.79 -16.00
C THR A 45 3.49 4.17 -15.34
N ILE A 46 2.79 4.34 -14.22
CA ILE A 46 2.71 5.63 -13.52
C ILE A 46 4.04 5.98 -12.88
N TRP A 47 4.68 5.01 -12.22
CA TRP A 47 5.96 5.26 -11.57
C TRP A 47 7.11 5.39 -12.56
N GLN A 48 7.00 4.92 -13.80
CA GLN A 48 8.06 5.10 -14.78
C GLN A 48 8.37 6.59 -15.01
N GLU A 49 7.38 7.47 -14.94
CA GLU A 49 7.56 8.92 -15.06
C GLU A 49 8.25 9.53 -13.84
N ASP A 50 8.03 8.98 -12.64
CA ASP A 50 8.39 9.62 -11.36
C ASP A 50 9.37 8.80 -10.49
N HIS A 51 9.89 7.68 -10.99
CA HIS A 51 10.65 6.71 -10.20
C HIS A 51 11.94 7.30 -9.62
N LEU A 52 12.55 8.29 -10.28
CA LEU A 52 13.75 8.96 -9.81
C LEU A 52 13.45 9.88 -8.62
N ILE A 53 12.39 10.68 -8.69
CA ILE A 53 11.92 11.53 -7.58
C ILE A 53 11.55 10.65 -6.37
N TRP A 54 10.79 9.58 -6.58
CA TRP A 54 10.45 8.62 -5.53
C TRP A 54 11.70 8.00 -4.90
N ARG A 55 12.67 7.58 -5.72
CA ARG A 55 13.93 7.00 -5.24
C ARG A 55 14.73 8.01 -4.42
N ALA A 56 14.91 9.22 -4.91
CA ALA A 56 15.60 10.29 -4.20
C ALA A 56 14.92 10.59 -2.86
N TYR A 57 13.59 10.61 -2.82
CA TYR A 57 12.82 10.79 -1.59
C TYR A 57 13.14 9.70 -0.58
N MET A 58 13.02 8.43 -0.99
CA MET A 58 13.25 7.29 -0.10
C MET A 58 14.71 7.20 0.39
N GLN A 59 15.68 7.52 -0.47
CA GLN A 59 17.10 7.56 -0.10
C GLN A 59 17.37 8.67 0.94
N ASN A 60 16.87 9.88 0.73
CA ASN A 60 17.03 10.98 1.69
C ASN A 60 16.35 10.68 3.03
N ARG A 61 15.17 10.05 3.01
CA ARG A 61 14.51 9.56 4.23
C ARG A 61 15.37 8.54 4.97
N ALA A 62 15.98 7.58 4.27
CA ALA A 62 16.87 6.58 4.89
C ALA A 62 18.12 7.23 5.52
N CYS A 63 18.66 8.27 4.87
CA CYS A 63 19.78 9.09 5.34
C CYS A 63 19.43 10.09 6.46
N LYS A 64 18.16 10.14 6.88
CA LYS A 64 17.63 11.10 7.87
C LYS A 64 17.71 12.57 7.43
N ASN A 65 17.91 12.86 6.14
CA ASN A 65 17.76 14.19 5.56
C ASN A 65 16.26 14.49 5.37
N LYS A 66 15.59 14.88 6.46
CA LYS A 66 14.13 15.08 6.48
C LYS A 66 13.68 16.27 5.65
N GLU A 67 14.49 17.32 5.61
CA GLU A 67 14.15 18.56 4.89
C GLU A 67 14.13 18.31 3.38
N GLN A 68 15.21 17.76 2.83
CA GLN A 68 15.30 17.45 1.41
C GLN A 68 14.26 16.42 0.98
N ALA A 69 14.03 15.40 1.82
CA ALA A 69 12.95 14.45 1.58
C ALA A 69 11.56 15.13 1.56
N GLN A 70 11.29 16.08 2.45
CA GLN A 70 10.00 16.78 2.47
C GLN A 70 9.81 17.64 1.21
N ARG A 71 10.88 18.27 0.72
CA ARG A 71 10.86 19.03 -0.55
C ARG A 71 10.53 18.11 -1.72
N LEU A 72 11.20 16.97 -1.84
CA LEU A 72 10.88 15.97 -2.85
C LEU A 72 9.44 15.47 -2.74
N TYR A 73 8.99 15.10 -1.53
CA TYR A 73 7.62 14.65 -1.31
C TYR A 73 6.57 15.67 -1.74
N SER A 74 6.87 16.98 -1.63
CA SER A 74 5.96 18.04 -2.06
C SER A 74 5.80 18.17 -3.58
N ILE A 75 6.77 17.66 -4.35
CA ILE A 75 6.76 17.68 -5.81
C ILE A 75 6.47 16.30 -6.42
N VAL A 76 6.51 15.24 -5.61
CA VAL A 76 6.02 13.93 -6.01
C VAL A 76 4.54 14.09 -6.34
N PRO A 77 4.13 13.87 -7.60
CA PRO A 77 2.72 13.88 -7.91
C PRO A 77 2.10 12.70 -7.15
N ILE A 78 1.26 13.00 -6.15
CA ILE A 78 0.36 11.99 -5.58
C ILE A 78 -0.70 11.76 -6.67
N ASP A 79 -0.34 10.97 -7.68
CA ASP A 79 -1.16 10.76 -8.85
C ASP A 79 -2.05 9.53 -8.69
N ALA A 80 -2.69 9.45 -7.51
CA ALA A 80 -3.76 8.50 -7.27
C ALA A 80 -4.84 8.63 -8.36
N ASN A 81 -5.04 9.83 -8.92
CA ASN A 81 -5.94 10.05 -10.05
C ASN A 81 -5.48 9.38 -11.35
N LYS A 82 -4.20 9.49 -11.75
CA LYS A 82 -3.67 8.72 -12.89
C LYS A 82 -3.79 7.23 -12.63
N PHE A 83 -3.56 6.77 -11.39
CA PHE A 83 -3.76 5.36 -11.03
C PHE A 83 -5.20 4.93 -11.20
N VAL A 84 -6.14 5.67 -10.63
CA VAL A 84 -7.57 5.44 -10.77
C VAL A 84 -7.97 5.45 -12.23
N ALA A 85 -7.58 6.46 -13.00
CA ALA A 85 -7.91 6.57 -14.42
C ALA A 85 -7.39 5.38 -15.24
N ALA A 86 -6.13 4.98 -15.03
CA ALA A 86 -5.54 3.83 -15.71
C ALA A 86 -6.18 2.50 -15.28
N MET A 87 -6.59 2.37 -14.01
CA MET A 87 -7.35 1.20 -13.54
C MET A 87 -8.75 1.15 -14.14
N SER A 88 -9.42 2.29 -14.28
CA SER A 88 -10.74 2.42 -14.90
C SER A 88 -10.68 2.09 -16.39
N GLU A 89 -9.66 2.56 -17.11
CA GLU A 89 -9.41 2.16 -18.50
C GLU A 89 -9.18 0.64 -18.62
N ALA A 90 -8.31 0.07 -17.79
CA ALA A 90 -8.05 -1.37 -17.80
C ALA A 90 -9.30 -2.20 -17.48
N TYR A 91 -10.14 -1.73 -16.55
CA TYR A 91 -11.38 -2.41 -16.17
C TYR A 91 -12.41 -2.38 -17.30
N GLN A 92 -12.55 -1.25 -18.00
CA GLN A 92 -13.39 -1.13 -19.19
C GLN A 92 -12.91 -2.05 -20.31
N GLN A 93 -11.61 -2.08 -20.60
CA GLN A 93 -11.02 -2.95 -21.61
C GLN A 93 -11.25 -4.45 -21.32
N ALA A 94 -11.36 -4.82 -20.04
CA ALA A 94 -11.65 -6.18 -19.61
C ALA A 94 -13.16 -6.54 -19.66
N GLY A 95 -14.02 -5.63 -20.13
CA GLY A 95 -15.48 -5.82 -20.12
C GLY A 95 -16.09 -5.73 -18.73
N GLY A 96 -15.47 -4.94 -17.84
CA GLY A 96 -15.95 -4.69 -16.49
C GLY A 96 -17.33 -4.04 -16.46
N ASP A 97 -18.03 -4.22 -15.34
CA ASP A 97 -19.39 -3.70 -15.15
C ASP A 97 -19.39 -2.17 -15.11
N GLN A 98 -20.18 -1.54 -15.99
CA GLN A 98 -20.31 -0.09 -16.03
C GLN A 98 -20.92 0.47 -14.75
N ASP A 99 -21.79 -0.28 -14.07
CA ASP A 99 -22.39 0.13 -12.81
C ASP A 99 -21.33 0.22 -11.69
N VAL A 100 -20.26 -0.58 -11.75
CA VAL A 100 -19.13 -0.50 -10.80
C VAL A 100 -18.34 0.80 -10.99
N ILE A 101 -18.23 1.28 -12.23
CA ILE A 101 -17.54 2.52 -12.58
C ILE A 101 -18.43 3.72 -12.20
N ASP A 102 -19.69 3.70 -12.64
CA ASP A 102 -20.63 4.81 -12.46
C ASP A 102 -20.96 5.06 -10.97
N ASN A 103 -20.91 4.00 -10.15
CA ASN A 103 -21.11 4.11 -8.70
C ASN A 103 -19.82 4.45 -7.92
N GLY A 104 -18.68 4.65 -8.60
CA GLY A 104 -17.41 5.06 -7.99
C GLY A 104 -16.66 3.98 -7.19
N LEU A 105 -17.15 2.73 -7.17
CA LEU A 105 -16.54 1.64 -6.39
C LEU A 105 -15.11 1.30 -6.86
N LEU A 106 -14.89 1.31 -8.17
CA LEU A 106 -13.56 1.05 -8.74
C LEU A 106 -12.56 2.14 -8.36
N ASP A 107 -12.96 3.40 -8.42
CA ASP A 107 -12.11 4.56 -8.10
C ASP A 107 -11.69 4.53 -6.63
N ASP A 108 -12.64 4.20 -5.76
CA ASP A 108 -12.47 4.05 -4.32
C ASP A 108 -11.45 2.95 -3.98
N LEU A 109 -11.66 1.75 -4.51
CA LEU A 109 -10.76 0.62 -4.27
C LEU A 109 -9.40 0.79 -4.95
N SER A 110 -9.34 1.47 -6.10
CA SER A 110 -8.09 1.78 -6.78
C SER A 110 -7.27 2.81 -6.01
N SER A 111 -7.90 3.86 -5.51
CA SER A 111 -7.27 4.85 -4.63
C SER A 111 -6.69 4.18 -3.39
N PHE A 112 -7.49 3.33 -2.74
CA PHE A 112 -7.04 2.52 -1.61
C PHE A 112 -5.79 1.70 -1.94
N ALA A 113 -5.85 0.92 -3.02
CA ALA A 113 -4.76 0.04 -3.43
C ALA A 113 -3.49 0.81 -3.76
N TYR A 114 -3.61 1.98 -4.41
CA TYR A 114 -2.51 2.88 -4.69
C TYR A 114 -1.82 3.33 -3.40
N PHE A 115 -2.57 3.80 -2.40
CA PHE A 115 -2.00 4.25 -1.13
C PHE A 115 -1.40 3.13 -0.32
N ALA A 116 -2.07 1.98 -0.23
CA ALA A 116 -1.56 0.80 0.47
C ALA A 116 -0.21 0.35 -0.13
N TYR A 117 -0.14 0.27 -1.46
CA TYR A 117 1.06 -0.14 -2.17
C TYR A 117 2.19 0.89 -2.06
N THR A 118 1.91 2.16 -2.35
CA THR A 118 2.92 3.22 -2.30
C THR A 118 3.57 3.30 -0.93
N ASN A 119 2.78 3.26 0.14
CA ASN A 119 3.31 3.26 1.51
C ASN A 119 4.05 1.98 1.87
N GLY A 120 3.55 0.81 1.46
CA GLY A 120 4.24 -0.46 1.67
C GLY A 120 5.61 -0.46 1.02
N TYR A 121 5.69 -0.04 -0.24
CA TYR A 121 6.91 0.07 -1.01
C TYR A 121 7.91 1.03 -0.37
N ILE A 122 7.48 2.28 -0.09
CA ILE A 122 8.32 3.30 0.54
C ILE A 122 8.91 2.79 1.85
N LYS A 123 8.09 2.12 2.66
CA LYS A 123 8.53 1.61 3.95
C LYS A 123 9.51 0.45 3.80
N GLY A 124 9.26 -0.49 2.89
CA GLY A 124 10.20 -1.58 2.58
C GLY A 124 11.55 -1.06 2.12
N TYR A 125 11.53 -0.06 1.23
CA TYR A 125 12.73 0.61 0.76
C TYR A 125 13.48 1.30 1.91
N ILE A 126 12.83 2.25 2.60
CA ILE A 126 13.49 3.05 3.65
C ILE A 126 14.02 2.17 4.77
N TYR A 127 13.23 1.20 5.24
CA TYR A 127 13.65 0.30 6.30
C TYR A 127 14.90 -0.47 5.89
N ARG A 128 14.91 -1.06 4.68
CA ARG A 128 16.05 -1.86 4.26
C ARG A 128 17.29 -1.01 4.03
N ALA A 129 17.15 0.15 3.38
CA ALA A 129 18.24 1.08 3.23
C ALA A 129 18.81 1.48 4.60
N HIS A 130 17.96 1.75 5.58
CA HIS A 130 18.40 2.05 6.95
C HIS A 130 19.16 0.90 7.61
N VAL A 131 18.73 -0.35 7.43
CA VAL A 131 19.45 -1.54 7.90
C VAL A 131 20.85 -1.58 7.28
N TYR A 132 20.97 -1.37 5.96
CA TYR A 132 22.28 -1.34 5.33
C TYR A 132 23.18 -0.25 5.89
N LEU A 133 22.69 0.98 5.98
CA LEU A 133 23.45 2.11 6.52
C LEU A 133 23.82 1.97 8.00
N LYS A 134 23.09 1.11 8.74
CA LYS A 134 23.39 0.79 10.14
C LYS A 134 24.52 -0.23 10.26
N TYR A 135 24.53 -1.27 9.42
CA TYR A 135 25.49 -2.38 9.52
C TYR A 135 26.72 -2.23 8.62
N TYR A 136 26.66 -1.39 7.60
CA TYR A 136 27.75 -1.08 6.68
C TYR A 136 28.00 0.43 6.68
N ALA A 137 28.61 0.91 7.76
CA ALA A 137 28.86 2.33 7.95
C ALA A 137 29.86 2.89 6.93
N GLU A 138 30.70 2.03 6.34
CA GLU A 138 31.69 2.39 5.31
C GLU A 138 31.06 3.01 4.05
N ILE A 139 29.86 2.58 3.66
CA ILE A 139 29.15 3.12 2.48
C ILE A 139 28.20 4.27 2.82
N LYS A 140 28.08 4.61 4.12
CA LYS A 140 26.99 5.50 4.57
C LYS A 140 27.13 6.91 4.01
N ASN A 141 28.33 7.47 4.05
CA ASN A 141 28.56 8.85 3.60
C ASN A 141 28.36 8.93 2.09
N GLU A 142 29.02 8.05 1.33
CA GLU A 142 28.88 7.97 -0.14
C GLU A 142 27.41 7.80 -0.56
N PHE A 143 26.68 6.89 0.08
CA PHE A 143 25.26 6.68 -0.22
C PHE A 143 24.42 7.94 0.04
N CYS A 144 24.68 8.63 1.14
CA CYS A 144 23.89 9.81 1.52
C CYS A 144 24.26 11.05 0.72
N ASP A 145 25.52 11.21 0.33
CA ASP A 145 25.97 12.28 -0.56
C ASP A 145 25.35 12.10 -1.95
N LEU A 146 25.37 10.87 -2.48
CA LEU A 146 24.70 10.56 -3.75
C LEU A 146 23.18 10.78 -3.68
N ALA A 147 22.55 10.44 -2.56
CA ALA A 147 21.12 10.69 -2.35
C ALA A 147 20.79 12.18 -2.39
N ASP A 148 21.65 13.04 -1.83
CA ASP A 148 21.45 14.49 -1.80
C ASP A 148 21.69 15.12 -3.18
N VAL A 149 22.73 14.66 -3.90
CA VAL A 149 23.00 15.05 -5.29
C VAL A 149 21.80 14.71 -6.19
N ASN A 150 21.32 13.47 -6.13
CA ASN A 150 20.15 13.05 -6.91
C ASN A 150 18.92 13.88 -6.56
N ALA A 151 18.67 14.12 -5.27
CA ALA A 151 17.54 14.92 -4.84
C ALA A 151 17.56 16.35 -5.38
N SER A 152 18.74 16.97 -5.38
CA SER A 152 18.91 18.32 -5.90
C SER A 152 18.67 18.36 -7.41
N ALA A 153 19.23 17.40 -8.16
CA ALA A 153 19.02 17.29 -9.60
C ALA A 153 17.53 17.12 -9.97
N GLU A 154 16.79 16.27 -9.24
CA GLU A 154 15.35 16.07 -9.48
C GLU A 154 14.52 17.31 -9.14
N LEU A 155 14.87 18.03 -8.06
CA LEU A 155 14.20 19.29 -7.72
C LEU A 155 14.44 20.36 -8.79
N ASP A 156 15.68 20.50 -9.25
CA ASP A 156 16.04 21.47 -10.28
C ASP A 156 15.30 21.17 -11.59
N GLN A 157 15.32 19.92 -12.06
CA GLN A 157 14.56 19.48 -13.24
C GLN A 157 13.06 19.75 -13.10
N PHE A 158 12.48 19.49 -11.91
CA PHE A 158 11.09 19.78 -11.66
C PHE A 158 10.79 21.29 -11.78
N TYR A 159 11.58 22.15 -11.15
CA TYR A 159 11.37 23.61 -11.18
C TYR A 159 11.62 24.20 -12.57
N GLU A 160 12.60 23.69 -13.32
CA GLU A 160 12.84 24.07 -14.71
C GLU A 160 11.64 23.71 -15.60
N LYS A 161 11.09 22.50 -15.45
CA LYS A 161 9.95 22.02 -16.24
C LYS A 161 8.62 22.66 -15.83
N HIS A 162 8.46 23.06 -14.56
CA HIS A 162 7.19 23.48 -13.97
C HIS A 162 7.18 24.92 -13.44
N GLN A 163 7.72 25.90 -14.16
CA GLN A 163 7.47 27.34 -13.92
C GLN A 163 5.96 27.76 -13.97
N ARG A 164 5.02 26.81 -13.96
CA ARG A 164 3.56 27.03 -13.92
C ARG A 164 2.96 26.47 -12.63
N LYS A 165 2.22 27.34 -11.94
CA LYS A 165 1.38 27.04 -10.76
C LYS A 165 0.57 25.75 -10.96
N MET A 166 0.53 24.90 -9.95
CA MET A 166 -0.37 23.74 -9.89
C MET A 166 -1.81 24.18 -10.19
N SER A 167 -2.54 23.41 -10.98
CA SER A 167 -3.93 23.74 -11.31
C SER A 167 -4.82 23.58 -10.07
N ASN A 168 -5.91 24.36 -10.00
CA ASN A 168 -6.91 24.24 -8.94
C ASN A 168 -7.59 22.86 -8.91
N GLU A 169 -7.52 22.09 -10.00
CA GLU A 169 -8.01 20.71 -10.08
C GLU A 169 -7.13 19.75 -9.27
N THR A 170 -5.81 19.87 -9.35
CA THR A 170 -4.86 19.10 -8.52
C THR A 170 -5.04 19.42 -7.03
N ILE A 171 -5.36 20.68 -6.69
CA ILE A 171 -5.66 21.08 -5.30
C ILE A 171 -7.03 20.52 -4.84
N LYS A 172 -8.00 20.36 -5.74
CA LYS A 172 -9.30 19.74 -5.43
C LYS A 172 -9.20 18.23 -5.25
N SER A 173 -8.37 17.52 -6.01
CA SER A 173 -8.17 16.07 -5.81
C SER A 173 -7.52 15.75 -4.47
N LEU A 174 -6.68 16.65 -3.94
CA LEU A 174 -6.17 16.54 -2.57
C LEU A 174 -7.27 16.74 -1.50
N LYS A 175 -8.43 17.34 -1.83
CA LYS A 175 -9.56 17.54 -0.91
C LYS A 175 -10.58 16.40 -0.90
N LEU A 176 -10.65 15.60 -1.98
CA LEU A 176 -11.46 14.37 -2.05
C LEU A 176 -11.09 13.37 -0.93
N TYR A 177 -9.87 13.46 -0.40
CA TYR A 177 -9.34 12.70 0.74
C TYR A 177 -10.20 12.71 2.02
N LYS A 178 -11.11 13.69 2.20
CA LYS A 178 -11.97 13.79 3.38
C LYS A 178 -13.31 13.06 3.26
N GLU A 179 -13.76 12.71 2.05
CA GLU A 179 -15.10 12.13 1.84
C GLU A 179 -15.09 10.58 1.95
N TYR A 180 -13.92 9.94 1.89
CA TYR A 180 -13.75 8.48 1.91
C TYR A 180 -13.40 7.90 3.28
N GLY A 181 -14.11 8.32 4.33
CA GLY A 181 -13.78 7.98 5.72
C GLY A 181 -13.57 6.49 6.02
N SER A 182 -14.32 5.59 5.37
CA SER A 182 -14.17 4.13 5.51
C SER A 182 -12.90 3.60 4.85
N ILE A 183 -12.56 4.09 3.66
CA ILE A 183 -11.35 3.70 2.93
C ILE A 183 -10.11 4.17 3.66
N TYR A 184 -10.12 5.42 4.12
CA TYR A 184 -9.04 5.98 4.93
C TYR A 184 -8.88 5.23 6.26
N ALA A 185 -10.00 4.85 6.89
CA ALA A 185 -9.98 4.03 8.09
C ALA A 185 -9.38 2.64 7.81
N ASN A 186 -9.85 1.90 6.81
CA ASN A 186 -9.34 0.57 6.45
C ASN A 186 -7.86 0.64 6.03
N TYR A 187 -7.44 1.70 5.33
CA TYR A 187 -6.03 1.96 5.01
C TYR A 187 -5.20 2.11 6.29
N THR A 188 -5.70 2.93 7.23
CA THR A 188 -5.04 3.18 8.51
C THR A 188 -4.97 1.90 9.36
N PHE A 189 -6.04 1.09 9.37
CA PHE A 189 -6.11 -0.17 10.09
C PHE A 189 -5.20 -1.24 9.48
N GLY A 190 -5.27 -1.47 8.17
CA GLY A 190 -4.38 -2.41 7.47
C GLY A 190 -2.90 -2.04 7.63
N GLN A 191 -2.57 -0.75 7.56
CA GLN A 191 -1.23 -0.27 7.85
C GLN A 191 -0.82 -0.55 9.31
N ALA A 192 -1.70 -0.26 10.28
CA ALA A 192 -1.46 -0.53 11.70
C ALA A 192 -1.27 -2.02 11.99
N ALA A 193 -2.10 -2.89 11.40
CA ALA A 193 -1.99 -4.34 11.48
C ALA A 193 -0.64 -4.82 10.93
N PHE A 194 -0.23 -4.33 9.73
CA PHE A 194 1.10 -4.61 9.19
C PHE A 194 2.21 -4.15 10.15
N HIS A 195 2.13 -2.95 10.73
CA HIS A 195 3.15 -2.47 11.68
C HIS A 195 3.25 -3.36 12.92
N GLN A 196 2.12 -3.83 13.43
CA GLN A 196 2.07 -4.71 14.59
C GLN A 196 2.71 -6.08 14.27
N LEU A 197 2.39 -6.64 13.10
CA LEU A 197 2.99 -7.86 12.56
C LEU A 197 4.49 -7.68 12.36
N PHE A 198 4.89 -6.61 11.69
CA PHE A 198 6.28 -6.31 11.37
C PHE A 198 7.14 -6.24 12.62
N ARG A 199 6.71 -5.53 13.67
CA ARG A 199 7.52 -5.40 14.90
C ARG A 199 7.85 -6.74 15.55
N LYS A 200 6.92 -7.69 15.55
CA LYS A 200 7.10 -9.00 16.21
C LYS A 200 7.71 -10.05 15.27
N ASN A 201 7.50 -9.92 13.97
CA ASN A 201 7.81 -10.95 12.97
C ASN A 201 8.77 -10.48 11.88
N ALA A 202 9.43 -9.32 12.03
CA ALA A 202 10.42 -8.81 11.08
C ALA A 202 11.43 -9.87 10.62
N PRO A 203 11.97 -10.76 11.49
CA PRO A 203 12.89 -11.81 11.03
C PRO A 203 12.27 -12.77 10.01
N PHE A 204 11.00 -13.16 10.18
CA PHE A 204 10.30 -14.04 9.24
C PHE A 204 9.95 -13.33 7.93
N ILE A 205 9.58 -12.05 8.00
CA ILE A 205 9.34 -11.23 6.81
C ILE A 205 10.63 -11.03 6.02
N ASP A 206 11.74 -10.72 6.68
CA ASP A 206 13.04 -10.59 6.02
C ASP A 206 13.52 -11.95 5.46
N ALA A 207 13.29 -13.05 6.18
CA ALA A 207 13.60 -14.40 5.71
C ALA A 207 12.76 -14.77 4.48
N TYR A 208 11.49 -14.37 4.43
CA TYR A 208 10.62 -14.57 3.27
C TYR A 208 11.21 -13.89 2.03
N VAL A 209 11.66 -12.64 2.16
CA VAL A 209 12.30 -11.92 1.04
C VAL A 209 13.64 -12.56 0.65
N PHE A 210 14.45 -13.01 1.61
CA PHE A 210 15.70 -13.73 1.31
C PHE A 210 15.45 -15.07 0.63
N ALA A 211 14.40 -15.81 1.01
CA ALA A 211 14.00 -17.03 0.32
C ALA A 211 13.64 -16.75 -1.15
N ILE A 212 12.96 -15.63 -1.45
CA ILE A 212 12.71 -15.18 -2.82
C ILE A 212 14.04 -14.91 -3.55
N ILE A 213 14.96 -14.14 -2.95
CA ILE A 213 16.24 -13.80 -3.58
C ILE A 213 17.09 -15.05 -3.86
N LEU A 214 17.08 -16.02 -2.95
CA LEU A 214 17.81 -17.29 -3.06
C LEU A 214 17.09 -18.34 -3.92
N ASN A 215 15.93 -18.01 -4.50
CA ASN A 215 15.08 -18.95 -5.25
C ASN A 215 14.69 -20.22 -4.45
N LYS A 216 14.43 -20.06 -3.14
CA LYS A 216 13.98 -21.11 -2.22
C LYS A 216 12.45 -21.06 -2.08
N ASN A 217 11.75 -21.50 -3.12
CA ASN A 217 10.29 -21.35 -3.22
C ASN A 217 9.53 -22.03 -2.07
N ASP A 218 9.92 -23.23 -1.64
CA ASP A 218 9.23 -23.95 -0.57
C ASP A 218 9.39 -23.25 0.79
N ASP A 219 10.58 -22.74 1.07
CA ASP A 219 10.86 -21.94 2.27
C ASP A 219 10.07 -20.62 2.23
N ALA A 220 10.05 -19.96 1.08
CA ALA A 220 9.27 -18.73 0.87
C ALA A 220 7.77 -18.97 1.10
N MET A 221 7.22 -20.07 0.57
CA MET A 221 5.82 -20.45 0.78
C MET A 221 5.53 -20.77 2.25
N SER A 222 6.42 -21.49 2.93
CA SER A 222 6.27 -21.82 4.35
C SER A 222 6.27 -20.57 5.23
N LEU A 223 7.18 -19.64 4.97
CA LEU A 223 7.25 -18.36 5.66
C LEU A 223 6.04 -17.48 5.36
N LEU A 224 5.60 -17.43 4.10
CA LEU A 224 4.40 -16.68 3.71
C LEU A 224 3.15 -17.22 4.42
N ASN A 225 2.96 -18.53 4.42
CA ASN A 225 1.85 -19.19 5.11
C ASN A 225 1.85 -18.87 6.61
N TYR A 226 3.02 -18.91 7.26
CA TYR A 226 3.16 -18.52 8.65
C TYR A 226 2.79 -17.05 8.87
N ILE A 227 3.38 -16.13 8.08
CA ILE A 227 3.12 -14.70 8.14
C ILE A 227 1.61 -14.41 8.00
N GLN A 228 0.95 -15.05 7.04
CA GLN A 228 -0.50 -14.94 6.82
C GLN A 228 -1.33 -15.56 7.96
N SER A 229 -0.87 -16.66 8.57
CA SER A 229 -1.58 -17.27 9.71
C SER A 229 -1.61 -16.39 10.96
N ILE A 230 -0.55 -15.60 11.21
CA ILE A 230 -0.52 -14.61 12.31
C ILE A 230 -1.45 -13.45 11.98
N ASP A 231 -1.46 -13.04 10.71
CA ASP A 231 -2.28 -11.97 10.21
C ASP A 231 -3.77 -12.25 10.40
N VAL A 232 -4.26 -13.46 10.08
CA VAL A 232 -5.65 -13.87 10.37
C VAL A 232 -5.99 -13.72 11.86
N LYS A 233 -5.07 -14.04 12.78
CA LYS A 233 -5.28 -13.90 14.23
C LYS A 233 -5.31 -12.43 14.69
N ILE A 234 -4.48 -11.58 14.08
CA ILE A 234 -4.43 -10.14 14.36
C ILE A 234 -5.64 -9.44 13.75
N GLN A 235 -6.03 -9.76 12.53
CA GLN A 235 -7.23 -9.25 11.87
C GLN A 235 -8.49 -9.66 12.59
N TYR A 236 -8.59 -10.91 13.06
CA TYR A 236 -9.72 -11.33 13.89
C TYR A 236 -9.81 -10.50 15.18
N SER A 237 -8.67 -10.18 15.81
CA SER A 237 -8.60 -9.37 17.03
C SER A 237 -8.89 -7.88 16.77
N VAL A 238 -8.43 -7.33 15.64
CA VAL A 238 -8.70 -5.95 15.20
C VAL A 238 -10.15 -5.81 14.75
N ALA A 239 -10.71 -6.81 14.06
CA ALA A 239 -12.11 -6.87 13.68
C ALA A 239 -13.02 -6.92 14.91
N LEU A 240 -12.67 -7.70 15.95
CA LEU A 240 -13.38 -7.69 17.24
C LEU A 240 -13.35 -6.30 17.91
N LEU A 241 -12.20 -5.60 17.88
CA LEU A 241 -12.08 -4.23 18.41
C LEU A 241 -12.84 -3.18 17.58
N ALA A 242 -12.86 -3.34 16.26
CA ALA A 242 -13.63 -2.51 15.34
C ALA A 242 -15.14 -2.78 15.45
N GLU A 243 -15.54 -4.02 15.72
CA GLU A 243 -16.92 -4.43 16.01
C GLU A 243 -17.41 -3.84 17.37
N PHE A 244 -16.51 -3.75 18.36
CA PHE A 244 -16.72 -2.99 19.59
C PHE A 244 -16.87 -1.48 19.35
N ALA A 245 -16.05 -0.87 18.48
CA ALA A 245 -16.19 0.53 18.08
C ALA A 245 -17.46 0.79 17.24
N LYS A 246 -17.96 -0.25 16.56
CA LYS A 246 -19.19 -0.29 15.76
C LYS A 246 -20.46 -0.11 16.60
N GLN A 247 -20.45 -0.55 17.86
CA GLN A 247 -21.52 -0.24 18.82
C GLN A 247 -21.62 1.26 19.12
N GLY A 248 -20.64 2.07 18.68
CA GLY A 248 -20.63 3.52 18.80
C GLY A 248 -21.00 4.32 17.54
N LYS A 249 -20.63 3.94 16.29
CA LYS A 249 -20.98 4.75 15.08
C LYS A 249 -20.62 4.27 13.64
N LEU A 250 -20.27 3.01 13.34
CA LEU A 250 -19.86 2.62 11.96
C LEU A 250 -20.60 1.38 11.42
N LYS A 251 -21.85 1.51 10.98
CA LYS A 251 -22.60 0.38 10.38
C LYS A 251 -22.16 0.08 8.95
N THR A 252 -21.30 -0.92 8.72
CA THR A 252 -21.29 -1.78 7.51
C THR A 252 -20.42 -3.03 7.73
N ARG A 253 -20.87 -4.23 7.32
CA ARG A 253 -20.19 -5.52 7.57
C ARG A 253 -19.10 -5.86 6.54
N THR A 254 -18.88 -4.99 5.56
CA THR A 254 -18.01 -5.13 4.38
C THR A 254 -16.51 -4.94 4.64
N ASP A 255 -16.11 -4.48 5.83
CA ASP A 255 -14.76 -3.89 6.05
C ASP A 255 -13.62 -4.90 6.29
N TRP A 256 -13.88 -6.04 6.93
CA TRP A 256 -12.81 -6.96 7.36
C TRP A 256 -12.10 -7.66 6.20
N ALA A 257 -12.83 -7.95 5.12
CA ALA A 257 -12.25 -8.53 3.91
C ALA A 257 -11.32 -7.53 3.20
N LEU A 258 -11.57 -6.23 3.36
CA LEU A 258 -10.71 -5.17 2.84
C LEU A 258 -9.45 -5.00 3.69
N ASP A 259 -9.53 -5.19 5.01
CA ASP A 259 -8.34 -5.17 5.89
C ASP A 259 -7.35 -6.30 5.55
N ALA A 260 -7.85 -7.52 5.34
CA ALA A 260 -7.06 -8.67 4.89
C ALA A 260 -6.36 -8.42 3.56
N LYS A 261 -7.13 -7.88 2.64
CA LYS A 261 -6.65 -7.50 1.33
C LYS A 261 -5.66 -6.31 1.39
N ALA A 262 -5.82 -5.38 2.33
CA ALA A 262 -4.89 -4.27 2.60
C ALA A 262 -3.51 -4.79 3.00
N TYR A 263 -3.50 -5.75 3.91
CA TYR A 263 -2.28 -6.34 4.44
C TYR A 263 -1.48 -7.03 3.33
N ASP A 264 -2.14 -7.86 2.54
CA ASP A 264 -1.55 -8.55 1.38
C ASP A 264 -0.89 -7.57 0.41
N LEU A 265 -1.60 -6.48 0.07
CA LEU A 265 -1.06 -5.42 -0.77
C LEU A 265 0.17 -4.77 -0.14
N TYR A 266 0.11 -4.50 1.17
CA TYR A 266 1.20 -3.87 1.90
C TYR A 266 2.44 -4.77 1.99
N LEU A 267 2.27 -6.07 2.27
CA LEU A 267 3.36 -7.05 2.34
C LEU A 267 4.01 -7.25 0.98
N GLY A 268 3.20 -7.39 -0.08
CA GLY A 268 3.70 -7.48 -1.45
C GLY A 268 4.47 -6.24 -1.87
N ALA A 269 3.96 -5.05 -1.54
CA ALA A 269 4.65 -3.79 -1.83
C ALA A 269 5.93 -3.60 -1.00
N TYR A 270 5.90 -3.93 0.30
CA TYR A 270 7.09 -3.95 1.17
C TYR A 270 8.19 -4.83 0.58
N THR A 271 7.83 -6.03 0.13
CA THR A 271 8.74 -6.99 -0.49
C THR A 271 9.39 -6.40 -1.73
N ARG A 272 8.61 -5.76 -2.61
CA ARG A 272 9.13 -5.07 -3.80
C ARG A 272 10.05 -3.89 -3.45
N GLY A 273 9.69 -3.11 -2.44
CA GLY A 273 10.53 -2.02 -1.94
C GLY A 273 11.87 -2.51 -1.40
N PHE A 274 11.86 -3.62 -0.65
CA PHE A 274 13.09 -4.30 -0.20
C PHE A 274 13.92 -4.75 -1.41
N LEU A 275 13.34 -5.54 -2.32
CA LEU A 275 14.04 -6.06 -3.50
C LEU A 275 14.65 -4.93 -4.36
N SER A 276 13.96 -3.78 -4.45
CA SER A 276 14.48 -2.60 -5.13
C SER A 276 15.78 -2.09 -4.49
N VAL A 277 15.79 -1.89 -3.17
CA VAL A 277 17.02 -1.46 -2.45
C VAL A 277 18.10 -2.52 -2.57
N TYR A 278 17.74 -3.80 -2.45
CA TYR A 278 18.70 -4.89 -2.61
C TYR A 278 19.39 -4.82 -3.97
N SER A 279 18.63 -4.67 -5.05
CA SER A 279 19.17 -4.52 -6.40
C SER A 279 20.05 -3.27 -6.54
N GLN A 280 19.67 -2.14 -5.94
CA GLN A 280 20.50 -0.93 -5.96
C GLN A 280 21.80 -1.12 -5.20
N MET A 281 21.77 -1.74 -4.02
CA MET A 281 22.98 -2.03 -3.25
C MET A 281 23.89 -3.01 -3.97
N LYS A 282 23.32 -4.04 -4.61
CA LYS A 282 24.06 -4.98 -5.44
C LYS A 282 24.81 -4.30 -6.58
N ASN A 283 24.18 -3.34 -7.24
CA ASN A 283 24.77 -2.64 -8.37
C ASN A 283 25.82 -1.60 -7.93
N ASN A 284 25.54 -0.85 -6.87
CA ASN A 284 26.37 0.30 -6.48
C ASN A 284 27.46 -0.06 -5.46
N TYR A 285 27.27 -1.13 -4.68
CA TYR A 285 28.19 -1.55 -3.60
C TYR A 285 28.39 -3.08 -3.62
N PRO A 286 29.01 -3.64 -4.68
CA PRO A 286 29.13 -5.09 -4.87
C PRO A 286 29.83 -5.80 -3.70
N GLU A 287 30.88 -5.21 -3.13
CA GLU A 287 31.62 -5.70 -1.96
C GLU A 287 30.72 -5.89 -0.72
N ILE A 288 29.79 -4.95 -0.50
CA ILE A 288 28.82 -5.04 0.59
C ILE A 288 27.78 -6.10 0.27
N ASN A 289 27.34 -6.18 -0.99
CA ASN A 289 26.38 -7.16 -1.43
C ASN A 289 26.90 -8.60 -1.30
N GLU A 290 28.18 -8.86 -1.54
CA GLU A 290 28.78 -10.17 -1.31
C GLU A 290 28.66 -10.61 0.16
N LYS A 291 28.93 -9.70 1.11
CA LYS A 291 28.75 -9.97 2.55
C LYS A 291 27.29 -10.31 2.88
N ILE A 292 26.34 -9.65 2.23
CA ILE A 292 24.90 -9.90 2.40
C ILE A 292 24.51 -11.25 1.80
N GLU A 293 24.97 -11.55 0.58
CA GLU A 293 24.73 -12.81 -0.11
C GLU A 293 25.26 -14.01 0.69
N ASN A 294 26.42 -13.87 1.33
CA ASN A 294 26.96 -14.89 2.23
C ASN A 294 26.18 -15.04 3.55
N PHE A 295 25.53 -13.98 4.02
CA PHE A 295 24.71 -14.00 5.25
C PHE A 295 23.32 -14.60 5.03
N MET A 296 22.69 -14.35 3.87
CA MET A 296 21.30 -14.71 3.59
C MET A 296 20.98 -16.20 3.83
N PRO A 297 21.78 -17.19 3.37
CA PRO A 297 21.48 -18.60 3.59
C PRO A 297 21.45 -18.98 5.08
N LYS A 298 22.41 -18.47 5.86
CA LYS A 298 22.49 -18.75 7.30
C LYS A 298 21.29 -18.14 8.02
N PHE A 299 20.93 -16.90 7.69
CA PHE A 299 19.76 -16.25 8.27
C PHE A 299 18.46 -16.98 7.94
N LEU A 300 18.30 -17.44 6.69
CA LEU A 300 17.14 -18.21 6.26
C LEU A 300 17.06 -19.53 7.05
N ALA A 301 18.15 -20.28 7.15
CA ALA A 301 18.19 -21.54 7.91
C ALA A 301 17.78 -21.34 9.37
N THR A 302 18.37 -20.36 10.07
CA THR A 302 18.00 -20.03 11.46
C THR A 302 16.52 -19.63 11.58
N SER A 303 15.98 -18.91 10.60
CA SER A 303 14.57 -18.51 10.60
C SER A 303 13.64 -19.70 10.40
N MET A 304 14.01 -20.65 9.53
CA MET A 304 13.26 -21.88 9.27
C MET A 304 13.28 -22.83 10.48
N GLU A 305 14.43 -22.97 11.15
CA GLU A 305 14.53 -23.74 12.41
C GLU A 305 13.60 -23.17 13.48
N LYS A 306 13.60 -21.84 13.64
CA LYS A 306 12.71 -21.16 14.59
C LYS A 306 11.24 -21.34 14.21
N LEU A 307 10.90 -21.28 12.92
CA LEU A 307 9.54 -21.52 12.45
C LEU A 307 9.08 -22.95 12.78
N ALA A 308 9.93 -23.94 12.53
CA ALA A 308 9.64 -25.35 12.83
C ALA A 308 9.41 -25.57 14.33
N GLN A 309 10.17 -24.90 15.20
CA GLN A 309 9.94 -24.96 16.65
C GLN A 309 8.57 -24.39 17.03
N LEU A 310 8.22 -23.21 16.53
CA LEU A 310 6.93 -22.59 16.82
C LEU A 310 5.75 -23.45 16.37
N GLN A 311 5.88 -24.14 15.23
CA GLN A 311 4.84 -25.04 14.74
C GLN A 311 4.67 -26.26 15.65
N LYS A 312 5.76 -26.86 16.15
CA LYS A 312 5.69 -27.96 17.12
C LYS A 312 4.98 -27.53 18.41
N ASP A 313 5.35 -26.37 18.95
CA ASP A 313 4.77 -25.83 20.20
C ASP A 313 3.28 -25.49 20.09
N THR A 314 2.71 -25.44 18.87
CA THR A 314 1.28 -25.18 18.66
C THR A 314 0.45 -26.46 18.46
N THR A 315 1.10 -27.63 18.37
CA THR A 315 0.46 -28.92 18.09
C THR A 315 0.41 -29.86 19.31
N GLU A 316 1.07 -29.47 20.40
CA GLU A 316 1.00 -30.09 21.73
C GLU A 316 0.07 -29.28 22.65
#